data_AF-A0A1U7J7G8-F1
#
_entry.id   AF-A0A1U7J7G8-F1
#
_cell.length_a   1.000
_cell.length_b   1.000
_cell.length_c   1.000
_cell.angle_alpha   90.00
_cell.angle_beta   90.00
_cell.angle_gamma   90.00
#
_symmetry.space_group_name_H-M   'P 1'
#
loop_
_entity.id
_entity.type
_entity.pdbx_description
1 polymer ?
#
loop_
_entity_poly.entity_id
_entity_poly.type
_entity_poly.pdbx_seq_one_letter_code
_entity_poly.pdbx_strand_id
1 'polypeptide(L)'
;MANIKSALKRIEVAERNRLHNRSYKSAVKTLTKTYLAAIEAHQADPSPDSLKQVESTMAAAYSKIDKAVKRGVLHPNTGARKKSRIARALKAQEAAGAAS
;
A
#
# COMPACT_ATOMS: atom_id res chain seq x y z
N MET A 1 -21.96 26.72 2.67
CA MET A 1 -22.76 26.33 3.85
C MET A 1 -23.96 25.53 3.35
N ALA A 2 -24.28 24.39 3.94
CA ALA A 2 -25.47 23.63 3.57
C ALA A 2 -26.63 24.05 4.47
N ASN A 3 -27.70 24.58 3.89
CA ASN A 3 -28.85 25.08 4.68
C ASN A 3 -29.95 24.02 4.86
N ILE A 4 -29.89 22.93 4.10
CA ILE A 4 -30.85 21.83 4.14
C ILE A 4 -30.34 20.75 5.09
N LYS A 5 -31.19 20.24 5.99
CA LYS A 5 -30.84 19.20 7.00
C LYS A 5 -30.17 17.97 6.37
N SER A 6 -30.67 17.50 5.23
CA SER A 6 -30.10 16.37 4.50
C SER A 6 -28.69 16.66 4.00
N ALA A 7 -28.41 17.88 3.54
CA ALA A 7 -27.11 18.29 3.05
C ALA A 7 -26.09 18.42 4.19
N LEU A 8 -26.46 18.97 5.35
CA LEU A 8 -25.61 19.00 6.55
C LEU A 8 -25.18 17.59 6.98
N LYS A 9 -26.14 16.66 7.07
CA LYS A 9 -25.87 15.26 7.39
C LYS A 9 -24.92 14.60 6.38
N ARG A 10 -25.07 14.91 5.09
CA ARG A 10 -24.19 14.36 4.03
C ARG A 10 -22.76 14.87 4.17
N ILE A 11 -22.56 16.14 4.55
CA ILE A 11 -21.24 16.72 4.80
C ILE A 11 -20.56 16.00 5.98
N GLU A 12 -21.24 15.83 7.10
CA GLU A 12 -20.69 15.14 8.28
C GLU A 12 -20.29 13.69 7.97
N VAL A 13 -21.14 12.96 7.23
CA VAL A 13 -20.84 11.59 6.80
C VAL A 13 -19.66 11.55 5.83
N ALA A 14 -19.58 12.50 4.90
CA ALA A 14 -18.48 12.59 3.95
C ALA A 14 -17.14 12.85 4.67
N GLU A 15 -17.10 13.77 5.62
CA GLU A 15 -15.90 14.08 6.41
C GLU A 15 -15.41 12.87 7.22
N ARG A 16 -16.33 12.18 7.92
CA ARG A 16 -16.00 10.96 8.66
C ARG A 16 -15.38 9.89 7.75
N ASN A 17 -16.02 9.64 6.61
CA ASN A 17 -15.54 8.67 5.63
C ASN A 17 -14.21 9.11 5.00
N ARG A 18 -14.02 10.41 4.75
CA ARG A 18 -12.78 10.98 4.21
C ARG A 18 -11.61 10.71 5.14
N LEU A 19 -11.77 10.97 6.44
CA LEU A 19 -10.72 10.74 7.44
C LEU A 19 -10.34 9.26 7.55
N HIS A 20 -11.34 8.38 7.61
CA HIS A 20 -11.12 6.93 7.61
C HIS A 20 -10.38 6.48 6.35
N ASN A 21 -10.87 6.86 5.17
CA ASN A 21 -10.27 6.47 3.90
C ASN A 21 -8.85 7.03 3.73
N ARG A 22 -8.60 8.24 4.23
CA ARG A 22 -7.27 8.87 4.22
C ARG A 22 -6.26 8.00 4.98
N SER A 23 -6.61 7.50 6.17
CA SER A 23 -5.71 6.69 7.00
C SER A 23 -5.28 5.38 6.33
N TYR A 24 -6.20 4.68 5.65
CA TYR A 24 -5.87 3.45 4.93
C TYR A 24 -5.04 3.75 3.68
N LYS A 25 -5.41 4.79 2.91
CA LYS A 25 -4.68 5.18 1.70
C LYS A 25 -3.24 5.61 2.03
N SER A 26 -3.05 6.40 3.10
CA SER A 26 -1.71 6.81 3.54
C SER A 26 -0.90 5.60 4.01
N ALA A 27 -1.46 4.72 4.85
CA ALA A 27 -0.76 3.53 5.33
C ALA A 27 -0.30 2.62 4.18
N VAL A 28 -1.16 2.36 3.18
CA VAL A 28 -0.78 1.58 1.99
C VAL A 28 0.35 2.27 1.22
N LYS A 29 0.29 3.61 1.06
CA LYS A 29 1.35 4.38 0.38
C LYS A 29 2.68 4.29 1.14
N THR A 30 2.65 4.44 2.47
CA THR A 30 3.84 4.34 3.32
C THR A 30 4.46 2.95 3.23
N LEU A 31 3.68 1.89 3.42
CA LEU A 31 4.17 0.50 3.35
C LEU A 31 4.74 0.15 1.97
N THR A 32 4.15 0.70 0.91
CA THR A 32 4.71 0.52 -0.44
C THR A 32 6.06 1.21 -0.58
N LYS A 33 6.24 2.41 -0.02
CA LYS A 33 7.52 3.12 -0.04
C LYS A 33 8.59 2.42 0.79
N THR A 34 8.24 1.94 1.99
CA THR A 34 9.19 1.21 2.84
C THR A 34 9.63 -0.09 2.18
N TYR A 35 8.74 -0.77 1.46
CA TYR A 35 9.08 -1.96 0.69
C TYR A 35 10.08 -1.65 -0.44
N LEU A 36 9.87 -0.57 -1.20
CA LEU A 36 10.81 -0.16 -2.24
C LEU A 36 12.19 0.19 -1.66
N ALA A 37 12.23 0.93 -0.55
CA ALA A 37 13.49 1.25 0.14
C ALA A 37 14.19 -0.01 0.68
N ALA A 38 13.44 -1.00 1.17
CA ALA A 38 14.01 -2.27 1.62
C ALA A 38 14.63 -3.07 0.46
N ILE A 39 14.01 -3.03 -0.72
CA ILE A 39 14.59 -3.65 -1.92
C ILE A 39 15.88 -2.95 -2.35
N GLU A 40 15.88 -1.61 -2.40
CA GLU A 40 17.07 -0.81 -2.74
C GLU A 40 18.23 -1.08 -1.75
N ALA A 41 17.92 -1.18 -0.45
CA ALA A 41 18.92 -1.52 0.56
C ALA A 41 19.46 -2.96 0.39
N HIS A 42 18.60 -3.92 0.04
CA HIS A 42 19.02 -5.29 -0.22
C HIS A 42 19.93 -5.41 -1.45
N GLN A 43 19.71 -4.58 -2.47
CA GLN A 43 20.58 -4.52 -3.65
C GLN A 43 21.98 -4.01 -3.29
N ALA A 44 22.07 -3.01 -2.40
CA ALA A 44 23.34 -2.43 -1.99
C ALA A 44 24.17 -3.40 -1.11
N ASP A 45 23.51 -4.16 -0.24
CA ASP A 45 24.15 -5.16 0.62
C ASP A 45 23.28 -6.43 0.72
N PRO A 46 23.58 -7.47 -0.09
CA PRO A 46 22.85 -8.73 -0.09
C PRO A 46 23.09 -9.54 1.18
N SER A 47 22.38 -9.19 2.26
CA SER A 47 22.39 -9.91 3.53
C SER A 47 21.11 -10.76 3.73
N PRO A 48 21.21 -11.92 4.42
CA PRO A 48 20.05 -12.70 4.86
C PRO A 48 19.03 -11.90 5.67
N ASP A 49 19.48 -10.88 6.40
CA ASP A 49 18.58 -10.05 7.22
C ASP A 49 17.84 -9.00 6.38
N SER A 50 18.47 -8.49 5.32
CA SER A 50 17.83 -7.62 4.33
C SER A 50 16.71 -8.36 3.59
N LEU A 51 16.91 -9.64 3.24
CA LEU A 51 15.86 -10.48 2.65
C LEU A 51 14.64 -10.63 3.57
N LYS A 52 14.85 -10.93 4.85
CA LYS A 52 13.77 -11.01 5.84
C LYS A 52 13.01 -9.69 5.96
N GLN A 53 13.71 -8.56 5.88
CA GLN A 53 13.08 -7.23 5.92
C GLN A 53 12.20 -6.98 4.68
N VAL A 54 12.65 -7.37 3.49
CA VAL A 54 11.86 -7.29 2.26
C VAL A 54 10.61 -8.16 2.36
N GLU A 55 10.72 -9.41 2.82
CA GLU A 55 9.59 -10.32 2.99
C GLU A 55 8.58 -9.79 4.03
N SER A 56 9.07 -9.31 5.17
CA SER A 56 8.23 -8.73 6.24
C SER A 56 7.47 -7.50 5.76
N THR A 57 8.14 -6.58 5.06
CA THR A 57 7.50 -5.38 4.52
C THR A 57 6.51 -5.72 3.40
N MET A 58 6.80 -6.73 2.58
CA MET A 58 5.87 -7.26 1.57
C MET A 58 4.60 -7.81 2.22
N ALA A 59 4.74 -8.67 3.23
CA ALA A 59 3.62 -9.27 3.96
C ALA A 59 2.74 -8.19 4.63
N ALA A 60 3.38 -7.19 5.25
CA ALA A 60 2.69 -6.06 5.86
C ALA A 60 1.90 -5.24 4.81
N ALA A 61 2.51 -4.95 3.65
CA ALA A 61 1.86 -4.24 2.57
C ALA A 61 0.64 -5.01 2.02
N TYR A 62 0.77 -6.33 1.83
CA TYR A 62 -0.32 -7.18 1.35
C TYR A 62 -1.49 -7.20 2.35
N SER A 63 -1.18 -7.44 3.62
CA SER A 63 -2.17 -7.43 4.70
C SER A 63 -2.95 -6.11 4.75
N LYS A 64 -2.25 -4.96 4.60
CA LYS A 64 -2.91 -3.65 4.64
C LYS A 64 -3.76 -3.38 3.39
N ILE A 65 -3.31 -3.81 2.21
CA ILE A 65 -4.08 -3.71 0.96
C ILE A 65 -5.38 -4.51 1.09
N ASP A 66 -5.32 -5.75 1.57
CA ASP A 66 -6.50 -6.60 1.71
C ASP A 66 -7.48 -6.08 2.75
N LYS A 67 -6.98 -5.57 3.87
CA LYS A 67 -7.82 -4.87 4.85
C LYS A 67 -8.48 -3.63 4.24
N ALA A 68 -7.78 -2.87 3.40
CA ALA A 68 -8.35 -1.70 2.73
C ALA A 68 -9.44 -2.09 1.70
N VAL A 69 -9.30 -3.22 1.02
CA VAL A 69 -10.33 -3.77 0.12
C VAL A 69 -11.53 -4.26 0.93
N LYS A 70 -11.31 -5.08 1.97
CA LYS A 70 -12.38 -5.59 2.85
C LYS A 70 -13.19 -4.47 3.52
N ARG A 71 -12.54 -3.36 3.87
CA ARG A 71 -13.18 -2.18 4.46
C ARG A 71 -13.82 -1.24 3.43
N GLY A 72 -13.80 -1.59 2.14
CA GLY A 72 -14.41 -0.80 1.06
C GLY A 72 -13.66 0.51 0.73
N VAL A 73 -12.45 0.69 1.25
CA VAL A 73 -11.64 1.90 0.98
C VAL A 73 -10.99 1.84 -0.41
N LEU A 74 -10.65 0.64 -0.87
CA LEU A 74 -10.12 0.37 -2.20
C LEU A 74 -11.02 -0.60 -2.95
N HIS A 75 -11.23 -0.34 -4.23
CA HIS A 75 -11.88 -1.30 -5.12
C HIS A 75 -11.01 -2.57 -5.26
N PRO A 76 -11.59 -3.78 -5.36
CA PRO A 76 -10.86 -5.04 -5.53
C PRO A 76 -9.80 -5.00 -6.64
N ASN A 77 -10.16 -4.48 -7.81
CA ASN A 77 -9.21 -4.33 -8.93
C ASN A 77 -8.03 -3.41 -8.59
N THR A 78 -8.26 -2.35 -7.82
CA THR A 78 -7.17 -1.46 -7.38
C THR A 78 -6.26 -2.17 -6.37
N GLY A 79 -6.81 -3.01 -5.49
CA GLY A 79 -6.04 -3.87 -4.62
C GLY A 79 -5.19 -4.87 -5.39
N ALA A 80 -5.78 -5.57 -6.36
CA ALA A 80 -5.09 -6.53 -7.23
C ALA A 80 -3.95 -5.87 -8.02
N ARG A 81 -4.18 -4.70 -8.63
CA ARG A 81 -3.14 -3.93 -9.33
C ARG A 81 -1.97 -3.56 -8.41
N LYS A 82 -2.25 -3.16 -7.17
CA LYS A 82 -1.21 -2.81 -6.20
C LYS A 82 -0.38 -4.02 -5.79
N LYS A 83 -1.01 -5.17 -5.51
CA LYS A 83 -0.29 -6.43 -5.23
C LYS A 83 0.59 -6.85 -6.39
N SER A 84 0.05 -6.83 -7.61
CA SER A 84 0.81 -7.14 -8.82
C SER A 84 2.04 -6.25 -8.98
N ARG A 85 1.91 -4.95 -8.71
CA ARG A 85 3.05 -4.02 -8.77
C ARG A 85 4.14 -4.34 -7.74
N ILE A 86 3.76 -4.69 -6.50
CA ILE A 86 4.73 -5.08 -5.47
C ILE A 86 5.46 -6.36 -5.89
N ALA A 87 4.73 -7.38 -6.35
CA ALA A 87 5.33 -8.63 -6.83
C ALA A 87 6.28 -8.43 -8.02
N ARG A 88 5.93 -7.52 -8.95
CA ARG A 88 6.79 -7.19 -10.10
C ARG A 88 8.05 -6.45 -9.70
N ALA A 89 8.02 -5.63 -8.65
CA ALA A 89 9.19 -4.88 -8.21
C ALA A 89 10.32 -5.81 -7.74
N LEU A 90 10.00 -6.89 -7.00
CA LEU A 90 11.00 -7.90 -6.63
C LEU A 90 11.61 -8.58 -7.86
N LYS A 91 10.76 -9.11 -8.75
CA LYS A 91 11.18 -9.83 -9.95
C LYS A 91 12.00 -8.98 -10.92
N ALA A 92 11.64 -7.70 -11.06
CA ALA A 92 12.39 -6.77 -11.91
C ALA A 92 13.82 -6.58 -11.39
N GLN A 93 14.03 -6.61 -10.08
CA GLN A 93 15.35 -6.44 -9.47
C GLN A 93 16.18 -7.72 -9.52
N GLU A 94 15.57 -8.89 -9.34
CA GLU A 94 16.22 -10.18 -9.61
C GLU A 94 16.72 -10.27 -11.06
N ALA A 95 15.89 -9.82 -12.02
CA ALA A 95 16.27 -9.79 -13.44
C ALA A 95 17.38 -8.75 -13.73
N ALA A 96 17.39 -7.60 -13.05
CA ALA A 96 18.42 -6.59 -13.21
C ALA A 96 19.79 -7.07 -12.67
N GLY A 97 19.81 -7.77 -11.54
CA GLY A 97 21.04 -8.37 -10.99
C GLY A 97 21.55 -9.58 -11.80
N ALA A 98 20.69 -10.25 -12.58
CA ALA A 98 21.11 -11.34 -13.47
C ALA A 98 21.63 -10.88 -14.84
N ALA A 99 21.38 -9.62 -15.22
CA ALA A 99 21.80 -9.04 -16.51
C ALA A 99 23.11 -8.23 -16.43
N SER A 100 23.70 -8.13 -15.24
CA SER A 100 24.96 -7.45 -14.90
C SER A 100 25.98 -8.45 -14.39
#